data_AF-A0AAV8WBW3-F1
#
_entry.id   AF-A0AAV8WBW3-F1
#
_cell.length_a   1.000
_cell.length_b   1.000
_cell.length_c   1.000
_cell.angle_alpha   90.00
_cell.angle_beta   90.00
_cell.angle_gamma   90.00
#
_symmetry.space_group_name_H-M   'P 1'
#
loop_
_entity.id
_entity.type
_entity.pdbx_description
1 polymer ?
#
loop_
_entity_poly.entity_id
_entity_poly.type
_entity_poly.pdbx_seq_one_letter_code
_entity_poly.pdbx_strand_id
1 'polypeptide(L)'
;MDNKDNEKKKADPPGWNDPPMLHYSSSNPPPKSRITNKRIPFPLTICSSPSTSTAPLPAALASPPPPQPPLSPPRRPTQKMFTQTKDNLGKFILTHKSQKTKECIHLLYKYWEEKRFSYECMEEIYLMSQYLAEKDTASAEEVKERLLTRFKDYCEDWLVDFVI
;
A
#
# COMPACT_ATOMS: atom_id res chain seq x y z
N MET A 1 -53.15 -40.24 -10.55
CA MET A 1 -53.39 -39.15 -11.53
C MET A 1 -53.19 -37.90 -10.74
N ASP A 2 -51.98 -37.35 -10.70
CA ASP A 2 -51.67 -36.28 -9.77
C ASP A 2 -50.77 -35.22 -10.44
N ASN A 3 -51.28 -33.99 -10.36
CA ASN A 3 -50.87 -32.70 -10.95
C ASN A 3 -49.39 -32.34 -10.76
N LYS A 4 -48.70 -31.78 -11.76
CA LYS A 4 -48.69 -30.37 -12.23
C LYS A 4 -48.11 -29.39 -11.20
N ASP A 5 -46.86 -28.98 -11.40
CA ASP A 5 -46.29 -27.78 -10.78
C ASP A 5 -45.49 -26.92 -11.76
N ASN A 6 -45.68 -25.61 -11.58
CA ASN A 6 -45.38 -24.50 -12.47
C ASN A 6 -43.87 -24.16 -12.52
N GLU A 7 -43.35 -23.99 -13.74
CA GLU A 7 -42.04 -23.40 -13.98
C GLU A 7 -42.12 -21.86 -13.84
N LYS A 8 -41.80 -21.34 -12.64
CA LYS A 8 -41.60 -19.91 -12.43
C LYS A 8 -40.25 -19.50 -13.02
N LYS A 9 -40.29 -18.70 -14.09
CA LYS A 9 -39.15 -17.92 -14.63
C LYS A 9 -38.44 -17.22 -13.48
N LYS A 10 -37.22 -17.66 -13.17
CA LYS A 10 -36.31 -16.96 -12.26
C LYS A 10 -35.87 -15.69 -12.97
N ALA A 11 -36.26 -14.54 -12.43
CA ALA A 11 -35.65 -13.27 -12.76
C ALA A 11 -34.17 -13.36 -12.37
N ASP A 12 -33.27 -13.11 -13.33
CA ASP A 12 -31.84 -13.01 -13.07
C ASP A 12 -31.58 -12.01 -11.94
N PRO A 13 -30.66 -12.31 -11.00
CA PRO A 13 -30.33 -11.38 -9.94
C PRO A 13 -29.79 -10.09 -10.58
N PRO A 14 -30.29 -8.91 -10.17
CA PRO A 14 -29.79 -7.64 -10.68
C PRO A 14 -28.28 -7.58 -10.45
N GLY A 15 -27.54 -7.32 -11.53
CA GLY A 15 -26.09 -7.27 -11.50
C GLY A 15 -25.63 -6.32 -10.41
N TRP A 16 -24.62 -6.72 -9.65
CA TRP A 16 -24.02 -6.01 -8.52
C TRP A 16 -23.43 -4.62 -8.86
N ASN A 17 -23.63 -4.15 -10.10
CA ASN A 17 -23.11 -2.91 -10.65
C ASN A 17 -24.23 -1.94 -11.10
N ASP A 18 -25.49 -2.23 -10.75
CA ASP A 18 -26.58 -1.30 -11.02
C ASP A 18 -26.69 -0.29 -9.87
N PRO A 19 -26.30 0.99 -10.07
CA PRO A 19 -26.38 1.98 -9.01
C PRO A 19 -27.85 2.18 -8.60
N PRO A 20 -28.11 2.47 -7.32
CA PRO A 20 -29.48 2.69 -6.87
C PRO A 20 -30.12 3.84 -7.66
N MET A 21 -31.25 3.58 -8.30
CA MET A 21 -32.05 4.61 -8.96
C MET A 21 -32.55 5.61 -7.90
N LEU A 22 -31.99 6.81 -7.91
CA LEU A 22 -32.45 7.91 -7.07
C LEU A 22 -33.74 8.50 -7.67
N HIS A 23 -34.86 8.34 -6.95
CA HIS A 23 -36.14 8.90 -7.34
C HIS A 23 -36.23 10.38 -6.93
N TYR A 24 -36.18 11.28 -7.90
CA TYR A 24 -36.41 12.70 -7.68
C TYR A 24 -37.91 12.99 -7.70
N SER A 25 -38.41 13.60 -6.63
CA SER A 25 -39.80 14.07 -6.53
C SER A 25 -39.84 15.58 -6.73
N SER A 26 -41.00 16.17 -7.03
CA SER A 26 -41.17 17.63 -7.07
C SER A 26 -40.81 18.31 -5.74
N SER A 27 -40.84 17.58 -4.63
CA SER A 27 -40.37 17.98 -3.30
C SER A 27 -38.85 17.82 -3.08
N ASN A 28 -38.13 17.12 -3.97
CA ASN A 28 -36.68 16.95 -3.91
C ASN A 28 -36.07 17.00 -5.33
N PRO A 29 -35.97 18.20 -5.92
CA PRO A 29 -35.45 18.37 -7.27
C PRO A 29 -33.93 18.08 -7.30
N PRO A 30 -33.40 17.59 -8.44
CA PRO A 30 -31.98 17.28 -8.55
C PRO A 30 -31.09 18.51 -8.30
N PRO A 31 -29.91 18.34 -7.68
CA PRO A 31 -28.98 19.44 -7.42
C PRO A 31 -28.58 20.12 -8.74
N LYS A 32 -28.92 21.40 -8.89
CA LYS A 32 -28.45 22.21 -10.02
C LYS A 32 -26.94 22.39 -9.86
N SER A 33 -26.16 21.72 -10.70
CA SER A 33 -24.71 21.83 -10.78
C SER A 33 -24.27 23.30 -10.81
N ARG A 34 -23.77 23.80 -9.67
CA ARG A 34 -23.15 25.12 -9.56
C ARG A 34 -21.64 24.94 -9.57
N ILE A 35 -21.13 24.52 -10.72
CA ILE A 35 -19.69 24.54 -10.98
C ILE A 35 -19.30 25.99 -11.31
N THR A 36 -19.04 26.78 -10.26
CA THR A 36 -18.33 28.05 -10.44
C THR A 36 -16.84 27.73 -10.46
N ASN A 37 -16.30 27.53 -11.67
CA ASN A 37 -14.86 27.50 -11.90
C ASN A 37 -14.27 28.85 -11.45
N LYS A 38 -13.72 28.90 -10.24
CA LYS A 38 -12.90 30.01 -9.75
C LYS A 38 -11.54 29.93 -10.44
N ARG A 39 -11.45 30.39 -11.70
CA ARG A 39 -10.16 30.65 -12.35
C ARG A 39 -9.52 31.83 -11.63
N ILE A 40 -8.48 31.56 -10.85
CA ILE A 40 -7.65 32.58 -10.21
C ILE A 40 -6.78 33.19 -11.32
N PRO A 41 -6.86 34.50 -11.62
CA PRO A 41 -6.02 35.11 -12.63
C PRO A 41 -4.58 35.27 -12.13
N PHE A 42 -3.60 34.85 -12.94
CA PHE A 42 -2.18 35.07 -12.72
C PHE A 42 -1.84 36.53 -13.08
N PRO A 43 -1.15 37.30 -12.21
CA PRO A 43 -0.75 38.66 -12.55
C PRO A 43 0.42 38.65 -13.54
N LEU A 44 0.22 39.25 -14.71
CA LEU A 44 1.30 39.58 -15.65
C LEU A 44 1.95 40.89 -15.20
N THR A 45 3.12 40.80 -14.58
CA THR A 45 3.90 41.99 -14.22
C THR A 45 4.56 42.57 -15.47
N ILE A 46 4.14 43.79 -15.83
CA ILE A 46 4.76 44.63 -16.85
C ILE A 46 6.05 45.20 -16.25
N CYS A 47 7.16 45.04 -16.96
CA CYS A 47 8.47 45.54 -16.59
C CYS A 47 8.61 47.01 -17.02
N SER A 48 9.04 47.91 -16.12
CA SER A 48 9.82 49.13 -16.44
C SER A 48 10.39 49.77 -15.16
N SER A 49 11.69 50.04 -15.21
CA SER A 49 12.60 50.47 -14.15
C SER A 49 12.54 52.00 -13.84
N PRO A 50 13.50 52.62 -13.13
CA PRO A 50 13.35 52.98 -11.72
C PRO A 50 13.45 54.50 -11.46
N SER A 51 12.96 54.96 -10.30
CA SER A 51 13.59 56.12 -9.64
C SER A 51 13.43 56.05 -8.13
N THR A 52 14.55 56.34 -7.49
CA THR A 52 14.90 56.34 -6.07
C THR A 52 14.01 57.24 -5.20
N SER A 53 13.53 56.72 -4.06
CA SER A 53 13.90 57.21 -2.71
C SER A 53 13.02 56.57 -1.60
N THR A 54 13.63 56.28 -0.45
CA THR A 54 13.08 56.18 0.92
C THR A 54 11.84 55.31 1.22
N ALA A 55 12.04 54.23 2.00
CA ALA A 55 11.09 53.69 2.99
C ALA A 55 11.75 52.52 3.80
N PRO A 56 11.33 52.26 5.06
CA PRO A 56 11.96 51.28 5.94
C PRO A 56 11.74 49.84 5.45
N LEU A 57 12.79 49.03 5.55
CA LEU A 57 12.81 47.61 5.18
C LEU A 57 11.75 46.82 5.97
N PRO A 58 10.74 46.21 5.33
CA PRO A 58 9.97 45.16 5.96
C PRO A 58 10.81 43.87 5.94
N ALA A 59 10.64 43.08 7.00
CA ALA A 59 11.29 41.80 7.24
C ALA A 59 11.42 40.95 5.98
N ALA A 60 12.62 40.42 5.75
CA ALA A 60 12.92 39.46 4.70
C ALA A 60 11.92 38.30 4.76
N LEU A 61 10.95 38.30 3.83
CA LEU A 61 10.07 37.17 3.61
C LEU A 61 10.91 36.07 2.99
N ALA A 62 11.18 35.05 3.81
CA ALA A 62 11.77 33.79 3.40
C ALA A 62 11.08 33.29 2.13
N SER A 63 11.89 33.00 1.10
CA SER A 63 11.44 32.35 -0.12
C SER A 63 10.63 31.09 0.22
N PRO A 64 9.43 30.89 -0.36
CA PRO A 64 8.67 29.69 -0.14
C PRO A 64 9.48 28.47 -0.63
N PRO A 65 9.46 27.35 0.10
CA PRO A 65 10.17 26.14 -0.30
C PRO A 65 9.67 25.65 -1.66
N PRO A 66 10.52 24.97 -2.45
CA PRO A 66 10.12 24.41 -3.73
C PRO A 66 8.93 23.45 -3.57
N PRO A 67 8.03 23.38 -4.56
CA PRO A 67 6.88 22.48 -4.51
C PRO A 67 7.37 21.04 -4.36
N GLN A 68 6.93 20.40 -3.27
CA GLN A 68 7.23 18.99 -3.03
C GLN A 68 6.62 18.15 -4.16
N PRO A 69 7.35 17.15 -4.70
CA PRO A 69 6.81 16.25 -5.70
C PRO A 69 5.59 15.49 -5.15
N PRO A 70 4.65 15.07 -6.02
CA PRO A 70 3.47 14.32 -5.58
C PRO A 70 3.91 13.07 -4.82
N LEU A 71 3.42 12.94 -3.59
CA LEU A 71 3.57 11.76 -2.74
C LEU A 71 3.21 10.53 -3.56
N SER A 72 4.19 9.65 -3.77
CA SER A 72 3.97 8.38 -4.47
C SER A 72 2.84 7.62 -3.78
N PRO A 73 1.97 6.91 -4.54
CA PRO A 73 0.91 6.13 -3.92
C PRO A 73 1.49 5.15 -2.90
N PRO A 74 0.79 4.90 -1.77
CA PRO A 74 1.27 4.00 -0.74
C PRO A 74 1.61 2.65 -1.37
N ARG A 75 2.89 2.26 -1.28
CA ARG A 75 3.37 0.99 -1.80
C ARG A 75 2.65 -0.11 -1.05
N ARG A 76 1.84 -0.88 -1.77
CA ARG A 76 1.16 -2.05 -1.19
C ARG A 76 2.07 -3.25 -1.35
N PRO A 77 2.10 -4.18 -0.38
CA PRO A 77 2.79 -5.44 -0.58
C PRO A 77 2.16 -6.11 -1.79
N THR A 78 2.97 -6.30 -2.84
CA THR A 78 2.45 -6.90 -4.07
C THR A 78 2.34 -8.40 -3.89
N GLN A 79 1.29 -9.01 -4.45
CA GLN A 79 1.15 -10.47 -4.49
C GLN A 79 2.42 -11.15 -5.02
N LYS A 80 3.10 -10.48 -5.98
CA LYS A 80 4.37 -10.91 -6.56
C LYS A 80 5.49 -11.06 -5.50
N MET A 81 5.59 -10.12 -4.57
CA MET A 81 6.58 -10.15 -3.50
C MET A 81 6.41 -11.40 -2.64
N PHE A 82 5.16 -11.69 -2.24
CA PHE A 82 4.86 -12.88 -1.44
C PHE A 82 5.15 -14.19 -2.18
N THR A 83 4.78 -14.29 -3.45
CA THR A 83 5.09 -15.47 -4.27
C THR A 83 6.59 -15.70 -4.36
N GLN A 84 7.37 -14.64 -4.61
CA GLN A 84 8.82 -14.74 -4.71
C GLN A 84 9.48 -15.08 -3.37
N THR A 85 9.02 -14.51 -2.25
CA THR A 85 9.46 -14.90 -0.90
C THR A 85 9.22 -16.39 -0.66
N LYS A 86 8.03 -16.90 -1.03
CA LYS A 86 7.68 -18.32 -0.92
C LYS A 86 8.63 -19.21 -1.73
N ASP A 87 8.93 -18.82 -2.96
CA ASP A 87 9.86 -19.56 -3.82
C ASP A 87 11.28 -19.58 -3.26
N ASN A 88 11.77 -18.44 -2.78
CA ASN A 88 13.12 -18.31 -2.21
C ASN A 88 13.28 -19.16 -0.93
N LEU A 89 12.34 -19.02 0.00
CA LEU A 89 12.35 -19.78 1.26
C LEU A 89 12.09 -21.27 1.02
N GLY A 90 11.28 -21.62 0.02
CA GLY A 90 11.08 -23.02 -0.40
C GLY A 90 12.38 -23.68 -0.88
N LYS A 91 13.17 -22.98 -1.70
CA LYS A 91 14.51 -23.44 -2.11
C LYS A 91 15.47 -23.56 -0.93
N PHE A 92 15.39 -22.62 0.02
CA PHE A 92 16.19 -22.67 1.24
C PHE A 92 15.87 -23.90 2.10
N ILE A 93 14.59 -24.22 2.32
CA ILE A 93 14.17 -25.43 3.06
C ILE A 93 14.73 -26.71 2.42
N LEU A 94 14.66 -26.82 1.09
CA LEU A 94 15.18 -27.98 0.36
C LEU A 94 16.69 -28.15 0.58
N THR A 95 17.41 -27.04 0.75
CA THR A 95 18.85 -27.02 1.00
C THR A 95 19.16 -27.32 2.47
N HIS A 96 18.44 -26.71 3.40
CA HIS A 96 18.84 -26.65 4.81
C HIS A 96 18.34 -27.82 5.68
N LYS A 97 17.47 -28.72 5.20
CA LYS A 97 16.97 -29.96 5.86
C LYS A 97 16.62 -29.86 7.37
N SER A 98 16.44 -28.65 7.89
CA SER A 98 16.15 -28.38 9.29
C SER A 98 14.64 -28.35 9.48
N GLN A 99 14.14 -29.25 10.33
CA GLN A 99 12.72 -29.31 10.66
C GLN A 99 12.25 -28.03 11.35
N LYS A 100 13.09 -27.45 12.22
CA LYS A 100 12.80 -26.16 12.88
C LYS A 100 12.65 -25.03 11.88
N THR A 101 13.59 -24.88 10.95
CA THR A 101 13.54 -23.86 9.89
C THR A 101 12.26 -23.98 9.06
N LYS A 102 11.84 -25.21 8.75
CA LYS A 102 10.59 -25.48 8.03
C LYS A 102 9.37 -25.00 8.84
N GLU A 103 9.30 -25.31 10.12
CA GLU A 103 8.21 -24.88 11.00
C GLU A 103 8.14 -23.34 11.12
N CYS A 104 9.28 -22.67 11.28
CA CYS A 104 9.38 -21.20 11.28
C CYS A 104 8.82 -20.59 9.98
N ILE A 105 9.18 -21.14 8.82
CA ILE A 105 8.70 -20.66 7.52
C ILE A 105 7.19 -20.89 7.34
N HIS A 106 6.67 -22.02 7.84
CA HIS A 106 5.23 -22.25 7.85
C HIS A 106 4.50 -21.20 8.71
N LEU A 107 5.06 -20.85 9.87
CA LEU A 107 4.48 -19.83 10.75
C LEU A 107 4.54 -18.44 10.10
N LEU A 108 5.65 -18.10 9.43
CA LEU A 108 5.78 -16.90 8.62
C LEU A 108 4.67 -16.82 7.56
N TYR A 109 4.44 -17.88 6.79
CA TYR A 109 3.40 -17.87 5.74
C TYR A 109 2.00 -17.65 6.32
N LYS A 110 1.71 -18.29 7.46
CA LYS A 110 0.45 -18.10 8.17
C LYS A 110 0.26 -16.63 8.56
N TYR A 111 1.24 -16.00 9.18
CA TYR A 111 1.15 -14.59 9.61
C TYR A 111 1.06 -13.62 8.43
N TRP A 112 1.69 -13.96 7.32
CA TRP A 112 1.58 -13.17 6.10
C TRP A 112 0.16 -13.23 5.52
N GLU A 113 -0.44 -14.41 5.44
CA GLU A 113 -1.81 -14.61 4.95
C GLU A 113 -2.86 -13.98 5.87
N GLU A 114 -2.61 -14.02 7.19
CA GLU A 114 -3.40 -13.31 8.20
C GLU A 114 -3.20 -11.78 8.17
N LYS A 115 -2.32 -11.26 7.31
CA LYS A 115 -1.98 -9.84 7.17
C LYS A 115 -1.51 -9.21 8.49
N ARG A 116 -0.78 -9.98 9.30
CA ARG A 116 -0.25 -9.50 10.59
C ARG A 116 0.98 -8.60 10.42
N PHE A 117 1.69 -8.70 9.29
CA PHE A 117 2.87 -7.89 9.03
C PHE A 117 2.52 -6.49 8.50
N SER A 118 3.30 -5.50 8.92
CA SER A 118 3.34 -4.19 8.25
C SER A 118 4.03 -4.31 6.89
N TYR A 119 3.80 -3.32 6.02
CA TYR A 119 4.48 -3.29 4.71
C TYR A 119 6.00 -3.29 4.83
N GLU A 120 6.54 -2.47 5.75
CA GLU A 120 7.98 -2.38 5.99
C GLU A 120 8.55 -3.73 6.48
N CYS A 121 7.84 -4.43 7.36
CA CYS A 121 8.24 -5.76 7.81
C CYS A 121 8.25 -6.78 6.66
N MET A 122 7.25 -6.72 5.78
CA MET A 122 7.19 -7.60 4.61
C MET A 122 8.33 -7.32 3.62
N GLU A 123 8.74 -6.06 3.42
CA GLU A 123 9.90 -5.70 2.60
C GLU A 123 11.20 -6.27 3.17
N GLU A 124 11.42 -6.17 4.48
CA GLU A 124 12.61 -6.73 5.14
C GLU A 124 12.62 -8.27 5.09
N ILE A 125 11.47 -8.93 5.28
CA ILE A 125 11.37 -10.39 5.12
C ILE A 125 11.66 -10.80 3.66
N TYR A 126 11.17 -10.03 2.70
CA TYR A 126 11.48 -10.26 1.29
C TYR A 126 12.97 -10.09 1.01
N LEU A 127 13.60 -9.04 1.53
CA LEU A 127 15.03 -8.80 1.42
C LEU A 127 15.84 -9.94 2.03
N MET A 128 15.50 -10.40 3.23
CA MET A 128 16.11 -11.58 3.86
C MET A 128 16.02 -12.80 2.93
N SER A 129 14.85 -13.03 2.32
CA SER A 129 14.67 -14.17 1.39
C SER A 129 15.55 -14.07 0.15
N GLN A 130 15.87 -12.86 -0.33
CA GLN A 130 16.80 -12.67 -1.46
C GLN A 130 18.22 -13.06 -1.07
N TYR A 131 18.71 -12.60 0.08
CA TYR A 131 20.05 -12.97 0.57
C TYR A 131 20.19 -14.48 0.78
N LEU A 132 19.16 -15.13 1.31
CA LEU A 132 19.12 -16.60 1.42
C LEU A 132 19.17 -17.30 0.05
N ALA A 133 18.50 -16.74 -0.97
CA ALA A 133 18.53 -17.29 -2.32
C ALA A 133 19.90 -17.10 -3.00
N GLU A 134 20.61 -16.01 -2.68
CA GLU A 134 21.97 -15.71 -3.16
C GLU A 134 23.06 -16.43 -2.35
N LYS A 135 22.69 -17.17 -1.29
CA LYS A 135 23.59 -17.85 -0.34
C LYS A 135 24.48 -16.89 0.45
N ASP A 136 24.07 -15.63 0.57
CA ASP A 136 24.73 -14.65 1.44
C ASP A 136 24.14 -14.73 2.84
N THR A 137 24.70 -15.62 3.66
CA THR A 137 24.25 -15.83 5.05
C THR A 137 24.61 -14.66 5.97
N ALA A 138 25.66 -13.90 5.66
CA ALA A 138 26.10 -12.77 6.47
C ALA A 138 25.09 -11.62 6.39
N SER A 139 24.69 -11.25 5.16
CA SER A 139 23.66 -10.23 4.95
C SER A 139 22.29 -10.70 5.46
N ALA A 140 21.97 -11.99 5.33
CA ALA A 140 20.71 -12.54 5.82
C ALA A 140 20.61 -12.48 7.36
N GLU A 141 21.69 -12.77 8.10
CA GLU A 141 21.73 -12.61 9.56
C GLU A 141 21.60 -11.14 9.98
N GLU A 142 22.23 -10.20 9.27
CA GLU A 142 22.05 -8.77 9.57
C GLU A 142 20.57 -8.34 9.43
N VAL A 143 19.89 -8.79 8.37
CA VAL A 143 18.46 -8.49 8.18
C VAL A 143 17.61 -9.18 9.25
N LYS A 144 17.97 -10.40 9.67
CA LYS A 144 17.29 -11.10 10.76
C LYS A 144 17.40 -10.35 12.08
N GLU A 145 18.58 -9.85 12.45
CA GLU A 145 18.76 -9.02 13.65
C GLU A 145 17.94 -7.72 13.55
N ARG A 146 17.92 -7.09 12.38
CA ARG A 146 17.13 -5.88 12.12
C ARG A 146 15.62 -6.13 12.28
N LEU A 147 15.13 -7.26 11.76
CA LEU A 147 13.74 -7.70 11.91
C LEU A 147 13.39 -7.93 13.39
N LEU A 148 14.25 -8.60 14.15
CA LEU A 148 14.04 -8.84 15.59
C LEU A 148 14.12 -7.57 16.42
N THR A 149 14.88 -6.56 15.99
CA THR A 149 15.02 -5.29 16.70
C THR A 149 13.86 -4.33 16.42
N ARG A 150 13.49 -4.18 15.14
CA ARG A 150 12.50 -3.17 14.70
C ARG A 150 11.07 -3.71 14.67
N PHE A 151 10.89 -4.99 14.39
CA PHE A 151 9.59 -5.64 14.24
C PHE A 151 9.43 -6.81 15.20
N LYS A 152 10.00 -6.66 16.41
CA LYS A 152 10.03 -7.69 17.46
C LYS A 152 8.67 -8.36 17.66
N ASP A 153 7.62 -7.55 17.87
CA ASP A 153 6.26 -8.02 18.16
C ASP A 153 5.65 -8.93 17.08
N TYR A 154 6.16 -8.86 15.85
CA TYR A 154 5.68 -9.67 14.72
C TYR A 154 6.59 -10.86 14.41
N CYS A 155 7.86 -10.76 14.76
CA CYS A 155 8.90 -11.68 14.30
C CYS A 155 9.40 -12.62 15.40
N GLU A 156 9.28 -12.26 16.69
CA GLU A 156 9.84 -13.04 17.80
C GLU A 156 9.36 -14.50 17.80
N ASP A 157 8.07 -14.72 17.53
CA ASP A 157 7.42 -16.04 17.56
C ASP A 157 7.98 -17.06 16.55
N TRP A 158 8.57 -16.60 15.44
CA TRP A 158 9.03 -17.51 14.37
C TRP A 158 10.50 -17.31 13.98
N LEU A 159 11.04 -16.11 14.16
CA LEU A 159 12.36 -15.73 13.64
C LEU A 159 13.50 -16.03 14.63
N VAL A 160 13.21 -16.14 15.93
CA VAL A 160 14.23 -16.45 16.96
C VAL A 160 14.81 -17.84 16.75
N ASP A 161 13.97 -18.82 16.44
CA ASP A 161 14.39 -20.21 16.15
C ASP A 161 14.82 -20.42 14.69
N PHE A 162 14.80 -19.37 13.87
CA PHE A 162 15.17 -19.46 12.46
C PHE A 162 16.68 -19.54 12.29
N VAL A 163 17.15 -20.70 11.83
CA VAL A 163 18.57 -20.96 11.53
C VAL A 163 18.84 -20.70 10.06
N ILE A 164 19.81 -19.80 9.79
CA ILE A 164 20.33 -19.40 8.49
C ILE A 164 21.55 -20.25 8.11
#